data_AF-A0A7Y8K9H4-F1
#
_entry.id   AF-A0A7Y8K9H4-F1
#
_cell.length_a   1.000
_cell.length_b   1.000
_cell.length_c   1.000
_cell.angle_alpha   90.00
_cell.angle_beta   90.00
_cell.angle_gamma   90.00
#
_symmetry.space_group_name_H-M   'P 1'
#
loop_
_entity.id
_entity.type
_entity.pdbx_description
1 polymer ?
#
loop_
_entity_poly.entity_id
_entity_poly.type
_entity_poly.pdbx_seq_one_letter_code
_entity_poly.pdbx_strand_id
1 'polypeptide(L)'
;QTLLLGDADIAIGAGAESMSRGPYLLPSARWGARMGNVQAIDYMLGILHDPFHGIHMGITAENIAERNGITRQMQDALAVEEQMRASRAIDEGRFTSPIVPVEVRSRKGT
;
A
#
# COMPACT_ATOMS: atom_id res chain seq x y z
N GLN A 1 18.98 6.22 13.85
CA GLN A 1 19.04 6.62 15.28
C GLN A 1 19.77 5.57 16.11
N THR A 2 19.32 4.32 16.11
CA THR A 2 19.91 3.21 16.90
C THR A 2 21.42 3.04 16.71
N LEU A 3 21.94 3.04 15.47
CA LEU A 3 23.38 2.99 15.21
C LEU A 3 24.12 4.26 15.69
N LEU A 4 23.50 5.44 15.50
CA LEU A 4 24.10 6.74 15.85
C LEU A 4 24.23 6.95 17.35
N LEU A 5 23.28 6.43 18.14
CA LEU A 5 23.30 6.52 19.60
C LEU A 5 24.18 5.43 20.24
N GLY A 6 24.70 4.48 19.45
CA GLY A 6 25.47 3.34 19.96
C GLY A 6 24.61 2.24 20.58
N ASP A 7 23.30 2.22 20.31
CA ASP A 7 22.38 1.19 20.82
C ASP A 7 22.49 -0.14 20.06
N ALA A 8 23.06 -0.11 18.85
CA ALA A 8 23.35 -1.29 18.06
C ALA A 8 24.59 -1.08 17.19
N ASP A 9 25.34 -2.15 16.94
CA ASP A 9 26.45 -2.16 15.99
C ASP A 9 25.99 -2.52 14.56
N ILE A 10 24.95 -3.36 14.46
CA ILE A 10 24.36 -3.81 13.19
C ILE A 10 22.83 -3.86 13.37
N ALA A 11 22.10 -3.31 12.42
CA ALA A 11 20.63 -3.32 12.42
C ALA A 11 20.08 -3.55 11.01
N ILE A 12 18.88 -4.15 10.92
CA ILE A 12 18.13 -4.34 9.67
C ILE A 12 16.84 -3.53 9.77
N GLY A 13 16.61 -2.65 8.78
CA GLY A 13 15.33 -1.98 8.57
C GLY A 13 14.64 -2.57 7.33
N ALA A 14 13.41 -3.04 7.49
CA ALA A 14 12.62 -3.62 6.40
C ALA A 14 11.13 -3.36 6.61
N GLY A 15 10.33 -3.57 5.57
CA GLY A 15 8.87 -3.55 5.61
C GLY A 15 8.30 -4.75 4.87
N ALA A 16 7.12 -5.21 5.28
CA ALA A 16 6.38 -6.28 4.62
C ALA A 16 4.90 -5.90 4.62
N GLU A 17 4.23 -6.08 3.48
CA GLU A 17 2.83 -5.69 3.31
C GLU A 17 2.10 -6.72 2.43
N SER A 18 0.82 -6.98 2.72
CA SER A 18 -0.01 -7.89 1.92
C SER A 18 -1.47 -7.44 1.95
N MET A 19 -1.76 -6.41 1.16
CA MET A 19 -3.11 -5.83 1.07
C MET A 19 -4.16 -6.85 0.63
N SER A 20 -3.80 -7.81 -0.24
CA SER A 20 -4.70 -8.89 -0.68
C SER A 20 -5.18 -9.79 0.45
N ARG A 21 -4.49 -9.78 1.60
CA ARG A 21 -4.85 -10.54 2.81
C ARG A 21 -5.48 -9.65 3.90
N GLY A 22 -5.84 -8.41 3.56
CA GLY A 22 -6.51 -7.49 4.47
C GLY A 22 -7.79 -8.09 5.06
N PRO A 23 -7.98 -8.08 6.39
CA PRO A 23 -9.15 -8.66 7.03
C PRO A 23 -10.35 -7.71 7.02
N TYR A 24 -11.54 -8.27 7.26
CA TYR A 24 -12.69 -7.51 7.73
C TYR A 24 -12.78 -7.57 9.24
N LEU A 25 -13.03 -6.42 9.87
CA LEU A 25 -13.21 -6.28 11.30
C LEU A 25 -14.70 -6.22 11.64
N LEU A 26 -15.11 -6.93 12.69
CA LEU A 26 -16.46 -6.87 13.25
C LEU A 26 -16.37 -6.38 14.70
N PRO A 27 -16.32 -5.05 14.95
CA PRO A 27 -16.08 -4.52 16.29
C PRO A 27 -17.13 -4.96 17.32
N SER A 28 -18.39 -5.07 16.90
CA SER A 28 -19.50 -5.48 17.77
C SER A 28 -19.47 -6.97 18.16
N ALA A 29 -18.73 -7.81 17.43
CA ALA A 29 -18.69 -9.24 17.69
C ALA A 29 -18.10 -9.60 19.06
N ARG A 30 -17.24 -8.73 19.64
CA ARG A 30 -16.62 -8.98 20.96
C ARG A 30 -17.66 -9.08 22.08
N TRP A 31 -18.69 -8.24 22.06
CA TRP A 31 -19.69 -8.14 23.13
C TRP A 31 -21.10 -8.55 22.68
N GLY A 32 -21.23 -8.92 21.39
CA GLY A 32 -22.49 -9.31 20.77
C GLY A 32 -23.29 -8.10 20.26
N ALA A 33 -23.80 -8.22 19.05
CA ALA A 33 -24.83 -7.34 18.52
C ALA A 33 -26.21 -7.94 18.85
N ARG A 34 -26.94 -7.33 19.79
CA ARG A 34 -28.19 -7.91 20.34
C ARG A 34 -29.32 -8.01 19.31
N MET A 35 -29.49 -6.96 18.48
CA MET A 35 -30.51 -6.89 17.44
C MET A 35 -30.13 -5.77 16.45
N GLY A 36 -30.48 -5.93 15.16
CA GLY A 36 -30.22 -4.95 14.12
C GLY A 36 -29.01 -5.27 13.24
N ASN A 37 -28.70 -4.37 12.31
CA ASN A 37 -27.63 -4.56 11.33
C ASN A 37 -26.24 -4.43 11.97
N VAL A 38 -25.30 -5.26 11.52
CA VAL A 38 -23.88 -5.18 11.89
C VAL A 38 -23.06 -4.87 10.64
N GLN A 39 -22.12 -3.96 10.76
CA GLN A 39 -21.20 -3.60 9.70
C GLN A 39 -19.87 -4.36 9.87
N ALA A 40 -19.46 -5.06 8.82
CA ALA A 40 -18.09 -5.49 8.64
C ALA A 40 -17.27 -4.33 8.08
N ILE A 41 -16.18 -3.98 8.75
CA ILE A 41 -15.30 -2.87 8.36
C ILE A 41 -14.11 -3.45 7.60
N ASP A 42 -13.88 -2.98 6.38
CA ASP A 42 -12.68 -3.34 5.62
C ASP A 42 -11.46 -2.65 6.26
N TYR A 43 -10.52 -3.45 6.78
CA TYR A 43 -9.29 -2.93 7.36
C TYR A 43 -8.44 -2.14 6.35
N MET A 44 -8.46 -2.55 5.07
CA MET A 44 -7.71 -1.89 4.03
C MET A 44 -8.22 -0.49 3.76
N LEU A 45 -9.54 -0.32 3.70
CA LEU A 45 -10.10 1.03 3.62
C LEU A 45 -9.76 1.82 4.89
N GLY A 46 -9.78 1.18 6.07
CA GLY A 46 -9.34 1.81 7.31
C GLY A 46 -7.95 2.46 7.23
N ILE A 47 -6.96 1.77 6.65
CA ILE A 47 -5.59 2.31 6.51
C ILE A 47 -5.41 3.29 5.32
N LEU A 48 -6.36 3.29 4.37
CA LEU A 48 -6.38 4.20 3.21
C LEU A 48 -7.24 5.45 3.44
N HIS A 49 -7.78 5.64 4.64
CA HIS A 49 -8.50 6.85 5.03
C HIS A 49 -7.66 7.69 5.99
N ASP A 50 -7.79 9.00 5.86
CA ASP A 50 -7.18 9.95 6.77
C ASP A 50 -7.83 9.80 8.15
N PRO A 51 -7.05 9.56 9.23
CA PRO A 51 -7.62 9.29 10.54
C PRO A 51 -8.28 10.51 11.19
N PHE A 52 -8.06 11.73 10.68
CA PHE A 52 -8.60 12.95 11.25
C PHE A 52 -9.86 13.44 10.52
N HIS A 53 -9.85 13.37 9.19
CA HIS A 53 -10.91 13.88 8.32
C HIS A 53 -11.81 12.76 7.79
N GLY A 54 -11.43 11.49 7.93
CA GLY A 54 -12.23 10.35 7.48
C GLY A 54 -12.41 10.28 5.96
N ILE A 55 -11.50 10.89 5.19
CA ILE A 55 -11.53 10.91 3.72
C ILE A 55 -10.52 9.93 3.14
N HIS A 56 -10.84 9.32 2.00
CA HIS A 56 -9.92 8.45 1.29
C HIS A 56 -8.66 9.24 0.86
N MET A 57 -7.48 8.60 0.85
CA MET A 57 -6.22 9.24 0.38
C MET A 57 -6.32 9.80 -1.05
N GLY A 58 -7.21 9.26 -1.89
CA GLY A 58 -7.48 9.83 -3.21
C GLY A 58 -7.99 11.28 -3.16
N ILE A 59 -8.77 11.64 -2.13
CA ILE A 59 -9.26 13.02 -1.94
C ILE A 59 -8.12 13.95 -1.53
N THR A 60 -7.16 13.47 -0.74
CA THR A 60 -5.98 14.30 -0.41
C THR A 60 -5.13 14.56 -1.65
N ALA A 61 -5.04 13.60 -2.58
CA ALA A 61 -4.41 13.79 -3.88
C ALA A 61 -5.13 14.87 -4.73
N GLU A 62 -6.47 14.84 -4.81
CA GLU A 62 -7.25 15.88 -5.51
C GLU A 62 -7.03 17.27 -4.89
N ASN A 63 -7.00 17.37 -3.56
CA ASN A 63 -6.73 18.63 -2.87
C ASN A 63 -5.34 19.20 -3.25
N ILE A 64 -4.33 18.33 -3.39
CA ILE A 64 -2.99 18.73 -3.85
C ILE A 64 -3.03 19.14 -5.32
N ALA A 65 -3.75 18.38 -6.16
CA ALA A 65 -3.85 18.67 -7.58
C ALA A 65 -4.48 20.04 -7.82
N GLU A 66 -5.59 20.35 -7.15
CA GLU A 66 -6.26 21.65 -7.24
C GLU A 66 -5.35 22.80 -6.76
N ARG A 67 -4.73 22.66 -5.58
CA ARG A 67 -3.85 23.69 -5.00
C ARG A 67 -2.65 24.04 -5.87
N ASN A 68 -2.14 23.06 -6.62
CA ASN A 68 -0.94 23.22 -7.44
C ASN A 68 -1.24 23.30 -8.95
N GLY A 69 -2.52 23.32 -9.34
CA GLY A 69 -2.92 23.37 -10.76
C GLY A 69 -2.49 22.14 -11.57
N ILE A 70 -2.40 20.96 -10.96
CA ILE A 70 -2.02 19.71 -11.64
C ILE A 70 -3.22 19.19 -12.40
N THR A 71 -3.20 19.32 -13.72
CA THR A 71 -4.32 18.91 -14.57
C THR A 71 -4.38 17.40 -14.71
N ARG A 72 -5.56 16.89 -15.06
CA ARG A 72 -5.76 15.47 -15.38
C ARG A 72 -4.82 15.00 -16.50
N GLN A 73 -4.61 15.82 -17.52
CA GLN A 73 -3.71 15.51 -18.63
C GLN A 73 -2.26 15.36 -18.18
N MET A 74 -1.81 16.16 -17.21
CA MET A 74 -0.47 16.03 -16.63
C MET A 74 -0.32 14.72 -15.86
N GLN A 75 -1.33 14.35 -15.07
CA GLN A 75 -1.34 13.10 -14.31
C GLN A 75 -1.30 11.88 -15.25
N ASP A 76 -2.13 11.88 -16.29
CA ASP A 76 -2.18 10.79 -17.27
C ASP A 76 -0.87 10.68 -18.06
N ALA A 77 -0.28 11.81 -18.47
CA ALA A 77 1.00 11.83 -19.18
C ALA A 77 2.12 11.22 -18.32
N LEU A 78 2.18 11.56 -17.03
CA LEU A 78 3.13 10.96 -16.09
C LEU A 78 2.88 9.46 -15.91
N ALA A 79 1.64 9.03 -15.73
CA ALA A 79 1.30 7.63 -15.53
C ALA A 79 1.74 6.76 -16.73
N VAL A 80 1.53 7.23 -17.96
CA VAL A 80 2.01 6.54 -19.17
C VAL A 80 3.53 6.49 -19.21
N GLU A 81 4.19 7.61 -18.91
CA GLU A 81 5.65 7.66 -18.87
C GLU A 81 6.25 6.70 -17.82
N GLU A 82 5.67 6.63 -16.63
CA GLU A 82 6.11 5.73 -15.56
C GLU A 82 5.98 4.26 -15.98
N GLN A 83 4.86 3.86 -16.59
CA GLN A 83 4.67 2.50 -17.07
C GLN A 83 5.68 2.15 -18.18
N MET A 84 5.95 3.07 -19.11
CA MET A 84 6.98 2.87 -20.13
C MET A 84 8.39 2.73 -19.53
N ARG A 85 8.73 3.55 -18.53
CA ARG A 85 10.02 3.47 -17.82
C ARG A 85 10.15 2.14 -17.08
N ALA A 86 9.09 1.68 -16.40
CA ALA A 86 9.08 0.41 -15.68
C ALA A 86 9.27 -0.78 -16.63
N SER A 87 8.48 -0.86 -17.72
CA SER A 87 8.61 -1.91 -18.73
C SER A 87 10.04 -1.97 -19.29
N ARG A 88 10.57 -0.82 -19.74
CA ARG A 88 11.93 -0.75 -20.29
C ARG A 88 12.99 -1.20 -19.27
N ALA A 89 12.87 -0.79 -18.01
CA ALA A 89 13.80 -1.19 -16.96
C ALA A 89 13.77 -2.70 -16.69
N ILE A 90 12.60 -3.34 -16.81
CA ILE A 90 12.46 -4.80 -16.72
C ILE A 90 13.11 -5.46 -17.93
N ASP A 91 12.81 -5.00 -19.15
CA ASP A 91 13.34 -5.57 -20.40
C ASP A 91 14.87 -5.48 -20.48
N GLU A 92 15.43 -4.37 -19.98
CA GLU A 92 16.89 -4.17 -19.89
C GLU A 92 17.53 -4.90 -18.70
N GLY A 93 16.75 -5.64 -17.91
CA GLY A 93 17.26 -6.44 -16.79
C GLY A 93 17.73 -5.62 -15.58
N ARG A 94 17.33 -4.34 -15.45
CA ARG A 94 17.77 -3.45 -14.36
C ARG A 94 17.31 -3.93 -12.98
N PHE A 95 16.25 -4.74 -12.92
CA PHE A 95 15.71 -5.31 -11.69
C PHE A 95 16.17 -6.74 -11.39
N THR A 96 17.08 -7.32 -12.19
CA THR A 96 17.57 -8.70 -11.98
C THR A 96 18.36 -8.88 -10.69
N SER A 97 19.20 -7.90 -10.33
CA SER A 97 20.00 -7.94 -9.10
C SER A 97 19.24 -7.59 -7.82
N PRO A 98 18.38 -6.55 -7.76
CA PRO A 98 17.70 -6.17 -6.52
C PRO A 98 16.50 -7.05 -6.13
N ILE A 99 15.92 -7.83 -7.06
CA ILE A 99 14.76 -8.67 -6.77
C ILE A 99 15.21 -10.08 -6.37
N VAL A 100 14.84 -10.50 -5.16
CA VAL A 100 14.91 -11.90 -4.74
C VAL A 100 13.60 -12.60 -5.15
N PRO A 101 13.64 -13.66 -5.97
CA PRO A 101 12.42 -14.35 -6.41
C PRO A 101 11.72 -15.06 -5.25
N VAL A 102 10.39 -15.06 -5.27
CA VAL A 102 9.56 -15.78 -4.30
C VAL A 102 8.98 -17.02 -4.97
N GLU A 103 9.37 -18.21 -4.50
CA GLU A 103 8.84 -19.48 -4.98
C GLU A 103 7.38 -19.66 -4.52
N VAL A 104 6.46 -19.84 -5.46
CA VAL A 104 5.04 -20.07 -5.16
C VAL A 104 4.71 -21.54 -5.39
N ARG A 105 4.43 -22.28 -4.30
CA ARG A 105 4.03 -23.68 -4.38
C ARG A 105 2.56 -23.80 -4.76
N SER A 106 2.27 -24.53 -5.83
CA SER A 106 0.90 -24.90 -6.18
C SER A 106 0.59 -26.33 -5.74
N ARG A 107 -0.70 -26.68 -5.64
CA ARG A 107 -1.15 -28.04 -5.31
C ARG A 107 -0.65 -29.11 -6.31
N LYS A 108 -0.28 -28.71 -7.54
CA LYS A 108 0.24 -29.60 -8.59
C LYS A 108 1.78 -29.58 -8.70
N GLY A 109 2.47 -28.89 -7.80
CA GLY A 109 3.92 -28.67 -7.87
C GLY A 109 4.27 -27.19 -8.00
N THR A 110 5.56 -26.90 -8.07
CA THR A 110 6.12 -25.58 -8.39
C THR A 110 6.40 -25.48 -9.88
#